data_AF-A0A6J2UQU2-F1
#
_entry.id   AF-A0A6J2UQU2-F1
#
_cell.length_a   1.000
_cell.length_b   1.000
_cell.length_c   1.000
_cell.angle_alpha   90.00
_cell.angle_beta   90.00
_cell.angle_gamma   90.00
#
_symmetry.space_group_name_H-M   'P 1'
#
loop_
_entity.id
_entity.type
_entity.pdbx_description
1 polymer ?
#
loop_
_entity_poly.entity_id
_entity_poly.type
_entity_poly.pdbx_seq_one_letter_code
_entity_poly.pdbx_strand_id
1 'polypeptide(L)'
;MCVQMSNVELLSVCTVLQECIDQLSILGHIMPNSYKGRPEADMVLSVDIKAVMEQQRAAELNLKVARRGQVGKSQLTEATQELHRTQKELNCTLEENPMSPDTLAKVERDRQFLAQVLTEVLAELQEKGMFHSLLLAVEEEKKKKAQLLDIIQREEESRLRIKALQKQLLDIGKKKTVDLQKRDEMTAFLKDQSQEVKLHTALERKYVQSSAEVLVYQGRKRNSQKEREMEEEIKHLQDALEEERRVHAEMTSFLKKQQTILGEKLEVWMERYERDMEDKQQELSNMRNTKAINLLQLQELAKKYRESEQVIIEDRVRKEDLRKQMEREQLEMDAATMIQSWWRGTMVRKGLGPYKKSKKPKAKEGKKGKKKKK
;
A
#
# COMPACT_ATOMS: atom_id res chain seq x y z
N MET A 1 -101.75 31.79 -41.63
CA MET A 1 -103.11 31.66 -42.22
C MET A 1 -103.69 33.04 -42.30
N CYS A 2 -104.24 33.49 -43.44
CA CYS A 2 -104.95 34.75 -43.48
C CYS A 2 -106.36 34.58 -42.92
N VAL A 3 -106.71 35.38 -41.91
CA VAL A 3 -108.09 35.54 -41.43
C VAL A 3 -108.66 36.73 -42.18
N GLN A 4 -109.54 36.49 -43.15
CA GLN A 4 -110.34 37.57 -43.74
C GLN A 4 -111.40 37.97 -42.72
N MET A 5 -111.23 39.14 -42.10
CA MET A 5 -112.25 39.72 -41.21
C MET A 5 -113.40 40.26 -42.05
N SER A 6 -114.63 40.27 -41.52
CA SER A 6 -115.73 40.94 -42.20
C SER A 6 -115.55 42.46 -42.16
N ASN A 7 -116.11 43.18 -43.14
CA ASN A 7 -115.94 44.64 -43.26
C ASN A 7 -116.40 45.42 -42.00
N VAL A 8 -117.35 44.87 -41.22
CA VAL A 8 -117.83 45.48 -39.97
C VAL A 8 -116.80 45.29 -38.85
N GLU A 9 -116.25 44.08 -38.72
CA GLU A 9 -115.17 43.81 -37.76
C GLU A 9 -113.92 44.62 -38.12
N LEU A 10 -113.54 44.67 -39.40
CA LEU A 10 -112.43 45.46 -39.92
C LEU A 10 -112.53 46.94 -39.52
N LEU A 11 -113.71 47.55 -39.71
CA LEU A 11 -113.98 48.92 -39.28
C LEU A 11 -113.83 49.10 -37.76
N SER A 12 -114.41 48.20 -36.96
CA SER A 12 -114.31 48.26 -35.50
C SER A 12 -112.87 48.12 -34.98
N VAL A 13 -112.07 47.24 -35.59
CA VAL A 13 -110.66 47.04 -35.24
C VAL A 13 -109.84 48.26 -35.66
N CYS A 14 -110.07 48.82 -36.86
CA CYS A 14 -109.43 50.06 -37.28
C CYS A 14 -109.73 51.24 -36.32
N THR A 15 -110.97 51.39 -35.84
CA THR A 15 -111.30 52.45 -34.86
C THR A 15 -110.62 52.24 -33.52
N VAL A 16 -110.54 51.00 -33.02
CA VAL A 16 -109.85 50.70 -31.75
C VAL A 16 -108.34 50.85 -31.88
N LEU A 17 -107.75 50.45 -33.01
CA LEU A 17 -106.31 50.66 -33.28
C LEU A 17 -105.97 52.15 -33.35
N GLN A 18 -106.80 52.97 -34.00
CA GLN A 18 -106.63 54.42 -34.04
C GLN A 18 -106.69 55.01 -32.62
N GLU A 19 -107.71 54.65 -31.84
CA GLU A 19 -107.85 55.12 -30.46
C GLU A 19 -106.65 54.69 -29.59
N CYS A 20 -106.12 53.47 -29.77
CA CYS A 20 -104.90 53.03 -29.10
C CYS A 20 -103.66 53.85 -29.50
N ILE A 21 -103.51 54.23 -30.77
CA ILE A 21 -102.39 55.08 -31.24
C ILE A 21 -102.52 56.51 -30.67
N ASP A 22 -103.73 57.04 -30.61
CA ASP A 22 -104.02 58.35 -30.04
C ASP A 22 -103.76 58.34 -28.51
N GLN A 23 -104.20 57.29 -27.80
CA GLN A 23 -103.91 57.08 -26.38
C GLN A 23 -102.40 56.87 -26.10
N LEU A 24 -101.67 56.15 -26.95
CA LEU A 24 -100.20 56.03 -26.85
C LEU A 24 -99.49 57.35 -27.14
N SER A 25 -100.08 58.23 -27.95
CA SER A 25 -99.56 59.58 -28.18
C SER A 25 -99.79 60.49 -26.96
N ILE A 26 -101.00 60.44 -26.38
CA ILE A 26 -101.33 61.09 -25.11
C ILE A 26 -100.39 60.62 -23.97
N LEU A 27 -100.11 59.32 -23.88
CA LEU A 27 -99.18 58.76 -22.90
C LEU A 27 -97.77 59.36 -23.03
N GLY A 28 -97.27 59.53 -24.25
CA GLY A 28 -95.97 60.18 -24.51
C GLY A 28 -95.92 61.67 -24.10
N HIS A 29 -97.05 62.37 -24.15
CA HIS A 29 -97.16 63.74 -23.64
C HIS A 29 -97.27 63.80 -22.11
N ILE A 30 -97.85 62.78 -21.46
CA ILE A 30 -98.00 62.72 -19.99
C ILE A 30 -96.68 62.30 -19.31
N MET A 31 -95.95 61.37 -19.93
CA MET A 31 -94.78 60.68 -19.37
C MET A 31 -93.52 60.82 -20.28
N PRO A 32 -92.96 62.04 -20.44
CA PRO A 32 -91.80 62.27 -21.29
C PRO A 32 -90.49 61.71 -20.68
N ASN A 33 -89.48 61.50 -21.54
CA ASN A 33 -88.13 60.99 -21.21
C ASN A 33 -87.38 61.68 -20.05
N SER A 34 -87.84 62.84 -19.57
CA SER A 34 -87.33 63.44 -18.33
C SER A 34 -88.40 64.33 -17.70
N TYR A 35 -88.60 64.21 -16.38
CA TYR A 35 -89.52 65.07 -15.60
C TYR A 35 -88.96 66.48 -15.32
N LYS A 36 -88.16 67.05 -16.24
CA LYS A 36 -87.66 68.44 -16.18
C LYS A 36 -88.83 69.43 -16.34
N GLY A 37 -89.56 69.65 -15.25
CA GLY A 37 -90.69 70.60 -15.20
C GLY A 37 -91.82 70.28 -14.21
N ARG A 38 -91.84 69.12 -13.53
CA ARG A 38 -92.86 68.83 -12.48
C ARG A 38 -92.24 68.87 -11.07
N PRO A 39 -92.37 69.97 -10.32
CA PRO A 39 -91.68 70.12 -9.03
C PRO A 39 -92.20 69.16 -7.94
N GLU A 40 -93.48 68.77 -7.98
CA GLU A 40 -94.13 68.00 -6.91
C GLU A 40 -93.59 66.55 -6.83
N ALA A 41 -93.43 65.88 -7.98
CA ALA A 41 -92.89 64.53 -8.04
C ALA A 41 -91.39 64.48 -7.69
N ASP A 42 -90.62 65.46 -8.18
CA ASP A 42 -89.18 65.60 -7.90
C ASP A 42 -88.92 65.95 -6.43
N MET A 43 -89.81 66.73 -5.81
CA MET A 43 -89.74 67.08 -4.39
C MET A 43 -89.91 65.84 -3.49
N VAL A 44 -90.97 65.03 -3.68
CA VAL A 44 -91.21 63.83 -2.84
C VAL A 44 -90.08 62.81 -3.00
N LEU A 45 -89.78 62.40 -4.24
CA LEU A 45 -88.77 61.36 -4.50
C LEU A 45 -87.35 61.79 -4.07
N SER A 46 -87.04 63.08 -4.16
CA SER A 46 -85.74 63.56 -3.67
C SER A 46 -85.64 63.63 -2.15
N VAL A 47 -86.74 63.62 -1.38
CA VAL A 47 -86.70 63.59 0.09
C VAL A 47 -86.36 62.18 0.58
N ASP A 48 -87.05 61.15 0.07
CA ASP A 48 -86.84 59.77 0.50
C ASP A 48 -85.41 59.30 0.16
N ILE A 49 -84.92 59.60 -1.05
CA ILE A 49 -83.54 59.29 -1.46
C ILE A 49 -82.51 60.04 -0.60
N LYS A 50 -82.77 61.29 -0.19
CA LYS A 50 -81.87 62.04 0.71
C LYS A 50 -81.80 61.39 2.09
N ALA A 51 -82.94 60.98 2.66
CA ALA A 51 -82.99 60.35 3.97
C ALA A 51 -82.16 59.05 4.01
N VAL A 52 -82.32 58.17 3.02
CA VAL A 52 -81.57 56.90 2.94
C VAL A 52 -80.07 57.15 2.65
N MET A 53 -79.75 58.16 1.83
CA MET A 53 -78.35 58.60 1.62
C MET A 53 -77.70 59.15 2.90
N GLU A 54 -78.44 59.85 3.75
CA GLU A 54 -77.95 60.35 5.04
C GLU A 54 -77.80 59.21 6.07
N GLN A 55 -78.70 58.24 6.07
CA GLN A 55 -78.59 57.00 6.86
C GLN A 55 -77.34 56.19 6.47
N GLN A 56 -77.03 56.02 5.18
CA GLN A 56 -75.77 55.39 4.77
C GLN A 56 -74.55 56.21 5.22
N ARG A 57 -74.57 57.55 5.08
CA ARG A 57 -73.45 58.41 5.52
C ARG A 57 -73.19 58.29 7.03
N ALA A 58 -74.25 58.13 7.84
CA ALA A 58 -74.12 57.86 9.27
C ALA A 58 -73.46 56.49 9.53
N ALA A 59 -73.92 55.41 8.88
CA ALA A 59 -73.31 54.08 9.00
C ALA A 59 -71.84 54.06 8.53
N GLU A 60 -71.51 54.78 7.45
CA GLU A 60 -70.12 54.98 7.02
C GLU A 60 -69.27 55.71 8.07
N LEU A 61 -69.84 56.72 8.74
CA LEU A 61 -69.16 57.46 9.81
C LEU A 61 -68.91 56.54 11.01
N ASN A 62 -69.92 55.78 11.45
CA ASN A 62 -69.83 54.78 12.51
C ASN A 62 -68.70 53.78 12.23
N LEU A 63 -68.63 53.24 11.02
CA LEU A 63 -67.58 52.31 10.61
C LEU A 63 -66.19 52.97 10.56
N LYS A 64 -66.09 54.23 10.10
CA LYS A 64 -64.83 55.02 10.11
C LYS A 64 -64.35 55.30 11.54
N VAL A 65 -65.26 55.49 12.50
CA VAL A 65 -64.95 55.62 13.95
C VAL A 65 -64.54 54.26 14.54
N ALA A 66 -65.29 53.19 14.26
CA ALA A 66 -65.01 51.83 14.74
C ALA A 66 -63.67 51.25 14.24
N ARG A 67 -63.14 51.77 13.11
CA ARG A 67 -61.79 51.48 12.61
C ARG A 67 -60.68 52.35 13.22
N ARG A 68 -61.01 53.50 13.82
CA ARG A 68 -60.04 54.44 14.43
C ARG A 68 -59.87 54.22 15.93
N GLY A 69 -60.93 53.90 16.64
CA GLY A 69 -60.81 53.25 17.95
C GLY A 69 -60.25 51.83 17.77
N GLN A 70 -59.49 51.33 18.74
CA GLN A 70 -59.09 49.92 18.78
C GLN A 70 -60.25 49.05 19.31
N VAL A 71 -61.39 49.12 18.61
CA VAL A 71 -62.64 48.50 19.05
C VAL A 71 -62.59 46.98 18.85
N GLY A 72 -63.14 46.23 19.81
CA GLY A 72 -63.17 44.77 19.75
C GLY A 72 -63.86 44.24 18.48
N LYS A 73 -63.34 43.13 17.94
CA LYS A 73 -63.76 42.56 16.63
C LYS A 73 -65.28 42.49 16.42
N SER A 74 -66.06 42.21 17.47
CA SER A 74 -67.52 42.11 17.43
C SER A 74 -68.19 43.41 16.95
N GLN A 75 -67.85 44.56 17.53
CA GLN A 75 -68.45 45.85 17.16
C GLN A 75 -67.97 46.33 15.79
N LEU A 76 -66.73 45.97 15.40
CA LEU A 76 -66.25 46.22 14.04
C LEU A 76 -67.02 45.38 13.01
N THR A 77 -67.35 44.11 13.30
CA THR A 77 -68.21 43.31 12.44
C THR A 77 -69.66 43.80 12.42
N GLU A 78 -70.17 44.32 13.53
CA GLU A 78 -71.51 44.87 13.67
C GLU A 78 -71.70 46.15 12.83
N ALA A 79 -70.82 47.14 12.96
CA ALA A 79 -70.81 48.34 12.11
C ALA A 79 -70.59 48.02 10.61
N THR A 80 -69.86 46.93 10.30
CA THR A 80 -69.72 46.44 8.92
C THR A 80 -71.01 45.81 8.39
N GLN A 81 -71.76 45.09 9.23
CA GLN A 81 -73.09 44.59 8.86
C GLN A 81 -74.13 45.71 8.75
N GLU A 82 -74.08 46.71 9.62
CA GLU A 82 -74.94 47.90 9.57
C GLU A 82 -74.79 48.63 8.23
N LEU A 83 -73.56 48.97 7.83
CA LEU A 83 -73.30 49.61 6.54
C LEU A 83 -73.77 48.74 5.35
N HIS A 84 -73.58 47.42 5.40
CA HIS A 84 -74.08 46.53 4.36
C HIS A 84 -75.61 46.46 4.29
N ARG A 85 -76.33 46.70 5.40
CA ARG A 85 -77.80 46.82 5.39
C ARG A 85 -78.22 48.15 4.77
N THR A 86 -77.69 49.28 5.23
CA THR A 86 -78.06 50.61 4.70
C THR A 86 -77.68 50.78 3.23
N GLN A 87 -76.57 50.19 2.78
CA GLN A 87 -76.17 50.22 1.37
C GLN A 87 -77.05 49.33 0.49
N LYS A 88 -77.57 48.20 1.02
CA LYS A 88 -78.57 47.40 0.32
C LYS A 88 -79.91 48.14 0.24
N GLU A 89 -80.32 48.78 1.33
CA GLU A 89 -81.54 49.58 1.43
C GLU A 89 -81.52 50.73 0.42
N LEU A 90 -80.41 51.47 0.33
CA LEU A 90 -80.19 52.48 -0.72
C LEU A 90 -80.34 51.89 -2.12
N ASN A 91 -79.65 50.78 -2.43
CA ASN A 91 -79.73 50.16 -3.75
C ASN A 91 -81.17 49.74 -4.09
N CYS A 92 -81.92 49.15 -3.17
CA CYS A 92 -83.35 48.83 -3.36
C CYS A 92 -84.16 50.10 -3.66
N THR A 93 -84.00 51.19 -2.90
CA THR A 93 -84.73 52.45 -3.17
C THR A 93 -84.34 53.16 -4.48
N LEU A 94 -83.21 52.78 -5.10
CA LEU A 94 -82.79 53.26 -6.41
C LEU A 94 -83.28 52.34 -7.55
N GLU A 95 -83.25 51.02 -7.36
CA GLU A 95 -83.69 50.01 -8.34
C GLU A 95 -85.22 49.89 -8.43
N GLU A 96 -85.92 49.99 -7.30
CA GLU A 96 -87.39 49.90 -7.21
C GLU A 96 -88.09 51.24 -7.57
N ASN A 97 -87.33 52.29 -7.88
CA ASN A 97 -87.88 53.60 -8.19
C ASN A 97 -88.58 53.60 -9.59
N PRO A 98 -89.91 53.78 -9.65
CA PRO A 98 -90.64 53.72 -10.93
C PRO A 98 -90.25 54.85 -11.90
N MET A 99 -89.63 55.91 -11.39
CA MET A 99 -89.27 57.14 -12.11
C MET A 99 -87.77 57.22 -12.43
N SER A 100 -87.05 56.10 -12.32
CA SER A 100 -85.65 55.99 -12.78
C SER A 100 -85.50 56.42 -14.25
N PRO A 101 -84.42 57.12 -14.65
CA PRO A 101 -84.21 57.49 -16.04
C PRO A 101 -84.19 56.28 -16.98
N ASP A 102 -83.73 55.11 -16.50
CA ASP A 102 -83.69 53.88 -17.30
C ASP A 102 -85.07 53.20 -17.44
N THR A 103 -85.94 53.30 -16.43
CA THR A 103 -87.34 52.81 -16.54
C THR A 103 -88.14 53.71 -17.48
N LEU A 104 -87.98 55.04 -17.37
CA LEU A 104 -88.60 56.01 -18.28
C LEU A 104 -88.11 55.82 -19.73
N ALA A 105 -86.79 55.72 -19.94
CA ALA A 105 -86.22 55.48 -21.26
C ALA A 105 -86.57 54.08 -21.82
N LYS A 106 -86.94 53.09 -20.98
CA LYS A 106 -87.54 51.83 -21.43
C LYS A 106 -89.00 52.04 -21.84
N VAL A 107 -89.82 52.65 -20.99
CA VAL A 107 -91.25 52.89 -21.26
C VAL A 107 -91.44 53.69 -22.56
N GLU A 108 -90.63 54.71 -22.83
CA GLU A 108 -90.71 55.45 -24.09
C GLU A 108 -90.32 54.59 -25.30
N ARG A 109 -89.29 53.73 -25.21
CA ARG A 109 -88.93 52.81 -26.31
C ARG A 109 -90.03 51.78 -26.57
N ASP A 110 -90.58 51.19 -25.51
CA ASP A 110 -91.69 50.24 -25.60
C ASP A 110 -92.93 50.94 -26.21
N ARG A 111 -93.23 52.19 -25.81
CA ARG A 111 -94.32 53.02 -26.35
C ARG A 111 -94.11 53.38 -27.83
N GLN A 112 -92.90 53.79 -28.22
CA GLN A 112 -92.56 54.12 -29.61
C GLN A 112 -92.66 52.88 -30.50
N PHE A 113 -92.15 51.72 -30.05
CA PHE A 113 -92.26 50.45 -30.75
C PHE A 113 -93.73 50.03 -30.94
N LEU A 114 -94.54 50.10 -29.88
CA LEU A 114 -95.98 49.81 -29.97
C LEU A 114 -96.70 50.77 -30.92
N ALA A 115 -96.41 52.07 -30.85
CA ALA A 115 -97.00 53.05 -31.75
C ALA A 115 -96.62 52.81 -33.22
N GLN A 116 -95.37 52.44 -33.51
CA GLN A 116 -94.90 52.07 -34.85
C GLN A 116 -95.63 50.82 -35.36
N VAL A 117 -95.59 49.72 -34.61
CA VAL A 117 -96.24 48.45 -35.00
C VAL A 117 -97.75 48.63 -35.17
N LEU A 118 -98.44 49.36 -34.29
CA LEU A 118 -99.88 49.61 -34.43
C LEU A 118 -100.21 50.51 -35.63
N THR A 119 -99.36 51.48 -35.96
CA THR A 119 -99.53 52.32 -37.16
C THR A 119 -99.33 51.52 -38.45
N GLU A 120 -98.30 50.66 -38.50
CA GLU A 120 -98.06 49.75 -39.62
C GLU A 120 -99.22 48.76 -39.81
N VAL A 121 -99.71 48.18 -38.71
CA VAL A 121 -100.88 47.29 -38.72
C VAL A 121 -102.14 48.02 -39.18
N LEU A 122 -102.40 49.23 -38.70
CA LEU A 122 -103.56 50.03 -39.11
C LEU A 122 -103.50 50.35 -40.61
N ALA A 123 -102.33 50.67 -41.15
CA ALA A 123 -102.13 50.88 -42.58
C ALA A 123 -102.33 49.58 -43.40
N GLU A 124 -101.76 48.45 -42.98
CA GLU A 124 -102.00 47.16 -43.66
C GLU A 124 -103.47 46.72 -43.60
N LEU A 125 -104.16 47.00 -42.49
CA LEU A 125 -105.56 46.63 -42.29
C LEU A 125 -106.49 47.49 -43.15
N GLN A 126 -106.18 48.78 -43.32
CA GLN A 126 -106.91 49.71 -44.20
C GLN A 126 -106.64 49.46 -45.70
N GLU A 127 -105.39 49.23 -46.10
CA GLU A 127 -105.03 49.03 -47.51
C GLU A 127 -105.34 47.61 -48.03
N LYS A 128 -105.10 46.58 -47.20
CA LYS A 128 -104.97 45.18 -47.64
C LYS A 128 -105.83 44.19 -46.85
N GLY A 129 -106.47 44.63 -45.76
CA GLY A 129 -107.27 43.75 -44.88
C GLY A 129 -106.45 42.66 -44.19
N MET A 130 -105.16 42.90 -43.93
CA MET A 130 -104.22 41.93 -43.35
C MET A 130 -103.39 42.57 -42.23
N PHE A 131 -102.73 41.72 -41.42
CA PHE A 131 -101.95 42.11 -40.24
C PHE A 131 -100.57 41.40 -40.23
N HIS A 132 -99.86 41.42 -41.36
CA HIS A 132 -98.63 40.65 -41.52
C HIS A 132 -97.45 41.26 -40.74
N SER A 133 -97.35 42.58 -40.73
CA SER A 133 -96.50 43.40 -39.84
C SER A 133 -96.51 42.90 -38.40
N LEU A 134 -97.69 42.76 -37.78
CA LEU A 134 -97.84 42.27 -36.40
C LEU A 134 -97.26 40.85 -36.21
N LEU A 135 -97.52 39.95 -37.17
CA LEU A 135 -97.01 38.58 -37.10
C LEU A 135 -95.48 38.54 -37.20
N LEU A 136 -94.89 39.34 -38.10
CA LEU A 136 -93.44 39.45 -38.25
C LEU A 136 -92.79 40.07 -37.00
N ALA A 137 -93.33 41.18 -36.47
CA ALA A 137 -92.84 41.83 -35.27
C ALA A 137 -92.92 40.89 -34.04
N VAL A 138 -94.03 40.18 -33.86
CA VAL A 138 -94.21 39.20 -32.78
C VAL A 138 -93.28 37.99 -32.95
N GLU A 139 -92.99 37.55 -34.17
CA GLU A 139 -91.96 36.53 -34.41
C GLU A 139 -90.55 37.04 -34.12
N GLU A 140 -90.22 38.27 -34.47
CA GLU A 140 -88.89 38.85 -34.24
C GLU A 140 -88.64 39.07 -32.74
N GLU A 141 -89.61 39.58 -31.98
CA GLU A 141 -89.50 39.68 -30.52
C GLU A 141 -89.42 38.31 -29.84
N LYS A 142 -90.10 37.27 -30.37
CA LYS A 142 -89.89 35.89 -29.91
C LYS A 142 -88.45 35.41 -30.18
N LYS A 143 -87.88 35.73 -31.36
CA LYS A 143 -86.49 35.37 -31.72
C LYS A 143 -85.48 36.11 -30.84
N LYS A 144 -85.63 37.43 -30.63
CA LYS A 144 -84.82 38.25 -29.70
C LYS A 144 -84.89 37.73 -28.26
N LYS A 145 -86.09 37.42 -27.75
CA LYS A 145 -86.28 36.85 -26.41
C LYS A 145 -85.60 35.48 -26.26
N ALA A 146 -85.68 34.61 -27.27
CA ALA A 146 -84.99 33.32 -27.26
C ALA A 146 -83.46 33.47 -27.26
N GLN A 147 -82.93 34.39 -28.07
CA GLN A 147 -81.49 34.72 -28.10
C GLN A 147 -81.02 35.29 -26.75
N LEU A 148 -81.80 36.16 -26.10
CA LEU A 148 -81.51 36.68 -24.77
C LEU A 148 -81.43 35.58 -23.71
N LEU A 149 -82.36 34.62 -23.70
CA LEU A 149 -82.35 33.50 -22.76
C LEU A 149 -81.14 32.58 -22.97
N ASP A 150 -80.77 32.28 -24.21
CA ASP A 150 -79.57 31.51 -24.56
C ASP A 150 -78.27 32.24 -24.18
N ILE A 151 -78.20 33.57 -24.38
CA ILE A 151 -77.08 34.41 -23.91
C ILE A 151 -76.97 34.37 -22.38
N ILE A 152 -78.10 34.46 -21.65
CA ILE A 152 -78.12 34.36 -20.18
C ILE A 152 -77.63 32.99 -19.72
N GLN A 153 -78.15 31.89 -20.29
CA GLN A 153 -77.68 30.54 -19.94
C GLN A 153 -76.18 30.39 -20.20
N ARG A 154 -75.68 30.88 -21.34
CA ARG A 154 -74.25 30.82 -21.68
C ARG A 154 -73.37 31.70 -20.78
N GLU A 155 -73.90 32.81 -20.23
CA GLU A 155 -73.24 33.58 -19.15
C GLU A 155 -73.16 32.73 -17.88
N GLU A 156 -74.28 32.17 -17.42
CA GLU A 156 -74.32 31.43 -16.15
C GLU A 156 -73.41 30.19 -16.17
N GLU A 157 -73.42 29.43 -17.26
CA GLU A 157 -72.50 28.31 -17.49
C GLU A 157 -71.04 28.76 -17.49
N SER A 158 -70.73 29.86 -18.19
CA SER A 158 -69.36 30.42 -18.23
C SER A 158 -68.91 30.90 -16.85
N ARG A 159 -69.79 31.55 -16.10
CA ARG A 159 -69.57 32.06 -14.74
C ARG A 159 -69.35 30.93 -13.73
N LEU A 160 -70.08 29.81 -13.86
CA LEU A 160 -69.83 28.58 -13.12
C LEU A 160 -68.46 27.96 -13.48
N ARG A 161 -68.12 27.92 -14.77
CA ARG A 161 -66.84 27.40 -15.27
C ARG A 161 -65.65 28.22 -14.78
N ILE A 162 -65.76 29.55 -14.76
CA ILE A 162 -64.76 30.47 -14.19
C ILE A 162 -64.58 30.21 -12.68
N LYS A 163 -65.68 30.11 -11.91
CA LYS A 163 -65.61 29.78 -10.47
C LYS A 163 -64.94 28.42 -10.22
N ALA A 164 -65.21 27.42 -11.05
CA ALA A 164 -64.58 26.10 -10.97
C ALA A 164 -63.07 26.16 -11.26
N LEU A 165 -62.66 26.88 -12.31
CA LEU A 165 -61.25 27.07 -12.68
C LEU A 165 -60.49 27.87 -11.61
N GLN A 166 -61.09 28.93 -11.05
CA GLN A 166 -60.52 29.68 -9.92
C GLN A 166 -60.28 28.80 -8.70
N LYS A 167 -61.23 27.91 -8.36
CA LYS A 167 -61.06 26.92 -7.28
C LYS A 167 -59.92 25.94 -7.60
N GLN A 168 -59.85 25.41 -8.82
CA GLN A 168 -58.78 24.52 -9.25
C GLN A 168 -57.40 25.20 -9.16
N LEU A 169 -57.26 26.45 -9.58
CA LEU A 169 -56.01 27.22 -9.46
C LEU A 169 -55.59 27.41 -8.00
N LEU A 170 -56.54 27.74 -7.10
CA LEU A 170 -56.27 27.84 -5.66
C LEU A 170 -55.83 26.50 -5.06
N ASP A 171 -56.48 25.39 -5.43
CA ASP A 171 -56.16 24.06 -4.90
C ASP A 171 -54.85 23.49 -5.49
N ILE A 172 -54.50 23.83 -6.74
CA ILE A 172 -53.17 23.58 -7.33
C ILE A 172 -52.10 24.41 -6.60
N GLY A 173 -52.38 25.68 -6.30
CA GLY A 173 -51.50 26.55 -5.52
C GLY A 173 -51.15 25.96 -4.15
N LYS A 174 -52.17 25.56 -3.38
CA LYS A 174 -52.01 24.89 -2.06
C LYS A 174 -51.19 23.60 -2.15
N LYS A 175 -51.46 22.76 -3.15
CA LYS A 175 -50.68 21.52 -3.38
C LYS A 175 -49.22 21.86 -3.66
N LYS A 176 -48.96 22.81 -4.56
CA LYS A 176 -47.59 23.27 -4.89
C LYS A 176 -46.85 23.83 -3.67
N THR A 177 -47.49 24.60 -2.79
CA THR A 177 -46.83 25.08 -1.55
C THR A 177 -46.48 23.95 -0.60
N VAL A 178 -47.38 22.96 -0.43
CA VAL A 178 -47.11 21.78 0.42
C VAL A 178 -46.02 20.87 -0.16
N ASP A 179 -45.99 20.68 -1.48
CA ASP A 179 -44.97 19.86 -2.16
C ASP A 179 -43.62 20.58 -2.35
N LEU A 180 -43.58 21.90 -2.15
CA LEU A 180 -42.35 22.67 -1.94
C LEU A 180 -41.87 22.50 -0.49
N GLN A 181 -42.73 22.68 0.51
CA GLN A 181 -42.36 22.48 1.93
C GLN A 181 -41.73 21.10 2.19
N LYS A 182 -42.35 20.01 1.69
CA LYS A 182 -41.75 18.66 1.77
C LYS A 182 -40.38 18.53 1.09
N ARG A 183 -40.15 19.29 0.01
CA ARG A 183 -38.85 19.31 -0.69
C ARG A 183 -37.81 20.11 0.06
N ASP A 184 -38.21 21.21 0.70
CA ASP A 184 -37.32 22.01 1.55
C ASP A 184 -36.94 21.23 2.82
N GLU A 185 -37.90 20.54 3.46
CA GLU A 185 -37.68 19.60 4.57
C GLU A 185 -36.71 18.47 4.19
N MET A 186 -36.96 17.79 3.06
CA MET A 186 -36.05 16.75 2.53
C MET A 186 -34.66 17.32 2.20
N THR A 187 -34.59 18.55 1.70
CA THR A 187 -33.33 19.22 1.38
C THR A 187 -32.56 19.62 2.65
N ALA A 188 -33.25 19.93 3.75
CA ALA A 188 -32.62 20.13 5.06
C ALA A 188 -32.07 18.80 5.61
N PHE A 189 -32.91 17.76 5.67
CA PHE A 189 -32.51 16.42 6.13
C PHE A 189 -31.28 15.86 5.38
N LEU A 190 -31.25 15.98 4.05
CA LEU A 190 -30.11 15.53 3.25
C LEU A 190 -28.84 16.40 3.43
N LYS A 191 -28.97 17.69 3.77
CA LYS A 191 -27.83 18.53 4.15
C LYS A 191 -27.26 18.11 5.51
N ASP A 192 -28.12 17.86 6.48
CA ASP A 192 -27.74 17.47 7.84
C ASP A 192 -27.04 16.11 7.82
N GLN A 193 -27.62 15.11 7.14
CA GLN A 193 -26.98 13.79 6.92
C GLN A 193 -25.65 13.93 6.15
N SER A 194 -25.58 14.80 5.14
CA SER A 194 -24.33 15.08 4.41
C SER A 194 -23.26 15.72 5.32
N GLN A 195 -23.65 16.48 6.33
CA GLN A 195 -22.74 17.10 7.28
C GLN A 195 -22.31 16.13 8.39
N GLU A 196 -23.23 15.31 8.89
CA GLU A 196 -22.96 14.20 9.81
C GLU A 196 -21.90 13.25 9.24
N VAL A 197 -22.10 12.75 8.02
CA VAL A 197 -21.16 11.85 7.34
C VAL A 197 -19.79 12.51 7.16
N LYS A 198 -19.72 13.80 6.79
CA LYS A 198 -18.44 14.53 6.69
C LYS A 198 -17.71 14.60 8.03
N LEU A 199 -18.43 14.85 9.12
CA LEU A 199 -17.85 14.92 10.46
C LEU A 199 -17.39 13.53 10.94
N HIS A 200 -18.22 12.49 10.74
CA HIS A 200 -17.90 11.11 11.06
C HIS A 200 -16.62 10.65 10.34
N THR A 201 -16.59 10.76 9.00
CA THR A 201 -15.41 10.38 8.19
C THR A 201 -14.18 11.25 8.47
N ALA A 202 -14.34 12.49 8.93
CA ALA A 202 -13.21 13.31 9.38
C ALA A 202 -12.63 12.84 10.74
N LEU A 203 -13.47 12.34 11.65
CA LEU A 203 -13.04 11.75 12.92
C LEU A 203 -12.42 10.36 12.70
N GLU A 204 -13.06 9.49 11.91
CA GLU A 204 -12.52 8.19 11.51
C GLU A 204 -11.15 8.32 10.86
N ARG A 205 -10.98 9.26 9.92
CA ARG A 205 -9.68 9.51 9.26
C ARG A 205 -8.59 9.88 10.27
N LYS A 206 -8.89 10.75 11.25
CA LYS A 206 -7.93 11.10 12.32
C LYS A 206 -7.59 9.92 13.22
N TYR A 207 -8.58 9.10 13.57
CA TYR A 207 -8.36 7.90 14.38
C TYR A 207 -7.51 6.85 13.66
N VAL A 208 -7.85 6.54 12.39
CA VAL A 208 -7.09 5.59 11.55
C VAL A 208 -5.67 6.10 11.30
N GLN A 209 -5.49 7.40 11.03
CA GLN A 209 -4.17 8.01 10.88
C GLN A 209 -3.33 7.89 12.16
N SER A 210 -3.86 8.30 13.32
CA SER A 210 -3.16 8.22 14.60
C SER A 210 -2.79 6.78 14.98
N SER A 211 -3.71 5.83 14.75
CA SER A 211 -3.46 4.40 14.94
C SER A 211 -2.33 3.88 14.03
N ALA A 212 -2.33 4.25 12.75
CA ALA A 212 -1.27 3.88 11.81
C ALA A 212 0.08 4.51 12.18
N GLU A 213 0.10 5.78 12.58
CA GLU A 213 1.30 6.48 13.05
C GLU A 213 1.90 5.81 14.30
N VAL A 214 1.06 5.42 15.27
CA VAL A 214 1.49 4.68 16.46
C VAL A 214 2.05 3.30 16.10
N LEU A 215 1.39 2.55 15.22
CA LEU A 215 1.87 1.23 14.76
C LEU A 215 3.21 1.34 14.02
N VAL A 216 3.37 2.34 13.14
CA VAL A 216 4.65 2.61 12.45
C VAL A 216 5.74 3.05 13.43
N TYR A 217 5.42 3.88 14.42
CA TYR A 217 6.36 4.30 15.46
C TYR A 217 6.82 3.12 16.33
N GLN A 218 5.90 2.27 16.80
CA GLN A 218 6.22 1.06 17.56
C GLN A 218 7.06 0.08 16.73
N GLY A 219 6.70 -0.13 15.46
CA GLY A 219 7.46 -0.96 14.52
C GLY A 219 8.89 -0.46 14.33
N ARG A 220 9.07 0.84 14.03
CA ARG A 220 10.38 1.49 13.91
C ARG A 220 11.21 1.39 15.19
N LYS A 221 10.61 1.65 16.36
CA LYS A 221 11.31 1.59 17.65
C LYS A 221 11.78 0.17 17.98
N ARG A 222 10.94 -0.85 17.73
CA ARG A 222 11.31 -2.26 17.90
C ARG A 222 12.40 -2.70 16.92
N ASN A 223 12.36 -2.20 15.68
CA ASN A 223 13.38 -2.49 14.67
C ASN A 223 14.73 -1.87 15.06
N SER A 224 14.75 -0.56 15.36
CA SER A 224 15.96 0.17 15.78
C SER A 224 16.57 -0.34 17.09
N GLN A 225 15.76 -0.92 17.98
CA GLN A 225 16.30 -1.64 19.14
C GLN A 225 17.01 -2.93 18.72
N LYS A 226 16.38 -3.77 17.88
CA LYS A 226 17.00 -5.00 17.38
C LYS A 226 18.24 -4.74 16.51
N GLU A 227 18.23 -3.69 15.70
CA GLU A 227 19.39 -3.27 14.91
C GLU A 227 20.57 -2.94 15.83
N ARG A 228 20.32 -2.23 16.94
CA ARG A 228 21.36 -1.93 17.95
C ARG A 228 21.83 -3.17 18.70
N GLU A 229 20.92 -4.06 19.10
CA GLU A 229 21.25 -5.34 19.76
C GLU A 229 22.20 -6.17 18.85
N MET A 230 21.89 -6.26 17.56
CA MET A 230 22.74 -6.96 16.57
C MET A 230 24.05 -6.20 16.28
N GLU A 231 24.05 -4.86 16.28
CA GLU A 231 25.29 -4.06 16.18
C GLU A 231 26.22 -4.23 17.39
N GLU A 232 25.67 -4.41 18.59
CA GLU A 232 26.40 -4.66 19.83
C GLU A 232 26.98 -6.09 19.83
N GLU A 233 26.20 -7.09 19.40
CA GLU A 233 26.70 -8.46 19.15
C GLU A 233 27.81 -8.51 18.10
N ILE A 234 27.67 -7.79 16.97
CA ILE A 234 28.71 -7.72 15.92
C ILE A 234 30.02 -7.13 16.45
N LYS A 235 29.97 -6.07 17.27
CA LYS A 235 31.17 -5.48 17.89
C LYS A 235 31.83 -6.45 18.85
N HIS A 236 31.06 -7.06 19.76
CA HIS A 236 31.58 -8.07 20.69
C HIS A 236 32.25 -9.26 19.95
N LEU A 237 31.67 -9.71 18.83
CA LEU A 237 32.25 -10.78 18.00
C LEU A 237 33.49 -10.33 17.21
N GLN A 238 33.60 -9.04 16.87
CA GLN A 238 34.80 -8.46 16.27
C GLN A 238 35.94 -8.37 17.30
N ASP A 239 35.66 -7.83 18.49
CA ASP A 239 36.62 -7.71 19.59
C ASP A 239 37.19 -9.09 19.98
N ALA A 240 36.32 -10.07 20.22
CA ALA A 240 36.71 -11.44 20.54
C ALA A 240 37.52 -12.12 19.40
N LEU A 241 37.21 -11.83 18.14
CA LEU A 241 37.96 -12.34 17.00
C LEU A 241 39.35 -11.70 16.89
N GLU A 242 39.52 -10.43 17.29
CA GLU A 242 40.82 -9.77 17.35
C GLU A 242 41.67 -10.28 18.53
N GLU A 243 41.05 -10.57 19.68
CA GLU A 243 41.74 -11.22 20.80
C GLU A 243 42.24 -12.63 20.44
N GLU A 244 41.39 -13.48 19.84
CA GLU A 244 41.79 -14.81 19.35
C GLU A 244 42.89 -14.73 18.29
N ARG A 245 42.82 -13.76 17.36
CA ARG A 245 43.90 -13.51 16.38
C ARG A 245 45.21 -13.13 17.05
N ARG A 246 45.18 -12.29 18.10
CA ARG A 246 46.38 -11.92 18.88
C ARG A 246 46.97 -13.14 19.59
N VAL A 247 46.16 -13.89 20.33
CA VAL A 247 46.59 -15.10 21.06
C VAL A 247 47.15 -16.15 20.11
N HIS A 248 46.50 -16.38 18.95
CA HIS A 248 46.99 -17.30 17.93
C HIS A 248 48.33 -16.87 17.32
N ALA A 249 48.52 -15.57 17.07
CA ALA A 249 49.78 -15.02 16.57
C ALA A 249 50.91 -15.15 17.60
N GLU A 250 50.64 -14.88 18.88
CA GLU A 250 51.59 -15.06 19.99
C GLU A 250 51.97 -16.53 20.17
N MET A 251 50.99 -17.44 20.18
CA MET A 251 51.23 -18.89 20.28
C MET A 251 52.03 -19.42 19.09
N THR A 252 51.73 -18.98 17.87
CA THR A 252 52.49 -19.34 16.68
C THR A 252 53.92 -18.76 16.71
N SER A 253 54.11 -17.56 17.26
CA SER A 253 55.43 -16.97 17.49
C SER A 253 56.24 -17.78 18.52
N PHE A 254 55.60 -18.21 19.62
CA PHE A 254 56.22 -19.08 20.63
C PHE A 254 56.61 -20.44 20.04
N LEU A 255 55.70 -21.12 19.34
CA LEU A 255 55.97 -22.43 18.73
C LEU A 255 57.11 -22.36 17.70
N LYS A 256 57.15 -21.30 16.86
CA LYS A 256 58.26 -21.08 15.92
C LYS A 256 59.60 -20.88 16.64
N LYS A 257 59.63 -20.13 17.75
CA LYS A 257 60.85 -19.96 18.58
C LYS A 257 61.30 -21.27 19.22
N GLN A 258 60.37 -22.12 19.68
CA GLN A 258 60.74 -23.45 20.18
C GLN A 258 61.26 -24.35 19.06
N GLN A 259 60.67 -24.28 17.86
CA GLN A 259 61.13 -25.03 16.69
C GLN A 259 62.54 -24.62 16.26
N THR A 260 62.89 -23.33 16.24
CA THR A 260 64.26 -22.89 15.91
C THR A 260 65.26 -23.31 16.99
N ILE A 261 64.94 -23.14 18.28
CA ILE A 261 65.80 -23.59 19.40
C ILE A 261 66.03 -25.11 19.38
N LEU A 262 65.05 -25.90 18.94
CA LEU A 262 65.22 -27.35 18.77
C LEU A 262 66.01 -27.70 17.50
N GLY A 263 65.87 -26.93 16.42
CA GLY A 263 66.67 -27.04 15.20
C GLY A 263 68.15 -26.76 15.45
N GLU A 264 68.47 -25.62 16.08
CA GLU A 264 69.83 -25.23 16.49
C GLU A 264 70.49 -26.31 17.36
N LYS A 265 69.74 -26.88 18.31
CA LYS A 265 70.23 -27.99 19.15
C LYS A 265 70.47 -29.26 18.34
N LEU A 266 69.59 -29.60 17.41
CA LEU A 266 69.75 -30.76 16.54
C LEU A 266 70.98 -30.61 15.65
N GLU A 267 71.20 -29.43 15.07
CA GLU A 267 72.36 -29.09 14.25
C GLU A 267 73.67 -29.26 15.04
N VAL A 268 73.78 -28.70 16.24
CA VAL A 268 74.94 -28.90 17.13
C VAL A 268 75.18 -30.38 17.49
N TRP A 269 74.13 -31.19 17.65
CA TRP A 269 74.26 -32.63 17.88
C TRP A 269 74.66 -33.41 16.61
N MET A 270 74.22 -32.98 15.42
CA MET A 270 74.63 -33.56 14.13
C MET A 270 76.10 -33.24 13.85
N GLU A 271 76.51 -31.97 13.91
CA GLU A 271 77.92 -31.56 13.77
C GLU A 271 78.84 -32.32 14.73
N ARG A 272 78.37 -32.57 15.96
CA ARG A 272 79.12 -33.33 16.94
C ARG A 272 79.22 -34.80 16.53
N TYR A 273 78.10 -35.43 16.17
CA TYR A 273 78.06 -36.83 15.75
C TYR A 273 78.93 -37.07 14.52
N GLU A 274 78.92 -36.15 13.55
CA GLU A 274 79.78 -36.19 12.36
C GLU A 274 81.26 -36.13 12.73
N ARG A 275 81.68 -35.19 13.60
CA ARG A 275 83.06 -35.14 14.12
C ARG A 275 83.44 -36.39 14.93
N ASP A 276 82.60 -36.83 15.86
CA ASP A 276 82.82 -38.04 16.66
C ASP A 276 82.96 -39.29 15.74
N MET A 277 82.27 -39.31 14.58
CA MET A 277 82.37 -40.35 13.55
C MET A 277 83.63 -40.21 12.66
N GLU A 278 84.02 -38.99 12.26
CA GLU A 278 85.25 -38.73 11.50
C GLU A 278 86.49 -39.12 12.32
N ASP A 279 86.56 -38.71 13.60
CA ASP A 279 87.63 -39.09 14.52
C ASP A 279 87.72 -40.62 14.68
N LYS A 280 86.57 -41.31 14.82
CA LYS A 280 86.54 -42.79 14.93
C LYS A 280 86.94 -43.47 13.62
N GLN A 281 86.56 -42.93 12.46
CA GLN A 281 86.99 -43.42 11.16
C GLN A 281 88.50 -43.20 10.96
N GLN A 282 89.05 -42.09 11.44
CA GLN A 282 90.48 -41.79 11.37
C GLN A 282 91.30 -42.63 12.35
N GLU A 283 90.80 -42.91 13.57
CA GLU A 283 91.35 -43.91 14.47
C GLU A 283 91.40 -45.30 13.81
N LEU A 284 90.29 -45.74 13.18
CA LEU A 284 90.24 -47.01 12.45
C LEU A 284 91.20 -47.05 11.25
N SER A 285 91.36 -45.93 10.54
CA SER A 285 92.32 -45.78 9.44
C SER A 285 93.77 -45.92 9.96
N ASN A 286 94.11 -45.19 11.02
CA ASN A 286 95.41 -45.25 11.68
C ASN A 286 95.72 -46.65 12.21
N MET A 287 94.75 -47.32 12.85
CA MET A 287 94.91 -48.68 13.38
C MET A 287 95.01 -49.74 12.26
N ARG A 288 94.39 -49.53 11.10
CA ARG A 288 94.60 -50.36 9.91
C ARG A 288 96.01 -50.16 9.34
N ASN A 289 96.50 -48.92 9.31
CA ASN A 289 97.84 -48.59 8.83
C ASN A 289 98.95 -49.15 9.74
N THR A 290 98.86 -48.95 11.06
CA THR A 290 99.82 -49.55 12.01
C THR A 290 99.78 -51.07 11.98
N LYS A 291 98.60 -51.70 11.84
CA LYS A 291 98.49 -53.15 11.61
C LYS A 291 99.20 -53.59 10.32
N ALA A 292 99.09 -52.84 9.23
CA ALA A 292 99.76 -53.14 7.97
C ALA A 292 101.30 -53.00 8.09
N ILE A 293 101.78 -51.93 8.71
CA ILE A 293 103.21 -51.70 8.98
C ILE A 293 103.77 -52.83 9.87
N ASN A 294 103.10 -53.17 10.96
CA ASN A 294 103.51 -54.26 11.86
C ASN A 294 103.50 -55.62 11.14
N LEU A 295 102.56 -55.86 10.23
CA LEU A 295 102.53 -57.08 9.41
C LEU A 295 103.72 -57.15 8.44
N LEU A 296 104.11 -56.03 7.80
CA LEU A 296 105.29 -55.96 6.96
C LEU A 296 106.57 -56.19 7.78
N GLN A 297 106.71 -55.56 8.95
CA GLN A 297 107.84 -55.78 9.87
C GLN A 297 107.94 -57.24 10.32
N LEU A 298 106.82 -57.89 10.62
CA LEU A 298 106.77 -59.32 10.95
C LEU A 298 107.15 -60.21 9.76
N GLN A 299 106.72 -59.87 8.54
CA GLN A 299 107.11 -60.59 7.32
C GLN A 299 108.62 -60.44 7.02
N GLU A 300 109.18 -59.24 7.18
CA GLU A 300 110.61 -59.00 7.09
C GLU A 300 111.39 -59.77 8.15
N LEU A 301 110.94 -59.76 9.41
CA LEU A 301 111.60 -60.45 10.50
C LEU A 301 111.54 -61.98 10.30
N ALA A 302 110.40 -62.51 9.85
CA ALA A 302 110.26 -63.91 9.47
C ALA A 302 111.05 -64.28 8.20
N LYS A 303 111.40 -63.32 7.33
CA LYS A 303 112.36 -63.52 6.24
C LYS A 303 113.79 -63.58 6.80
N LYS A 304 114.20 -62.59 7.60
CA LYS A 304 115.52 -62.51 8.27
C LYS A 304 115.80 -63.75 9.15
N TYR A 305 114.80 -64.28 9.85
CA TYR A 305 114.91 -65.54 10.61
C TYR A 305 115.16 -66.74 9.70
N ARG A 306 114.42 -66.91 8.59
CA ARG A 306 114.64 -68.01 7.63
C ARG A 306 116.01 -67.93 6.96
N GLU A 307 116.45 -66.73 6.59
CA GLU A 307 117.79 -66.48 6.06
C GLU A 307 118.88 -66.85 7.08
N SER A 308 118.69 -66.48 8.35
CA SER A 308 119.62 -66.81 9.44
C SER A 308 119.63 -68.31 9.79
N GLU A 309 118.46 -68.94 9.82
CA GLU A 309 118.30 -70.39 10.03
C GLU A 309 118.96 -71.18 8.89
N GLN A 310 118.78 -70.75 7.65
CA GLN A 310 119.46 -71.35 6.50
C GLN A 310 120.99 -71.25 6.66
N VAL A 311 121.54 -70.09 7.04
CA VAL A 311 122.98 -69.92 7.29
C VAL A 311 123.47 -70.84 8.42
N ILE A 312 122.68 -71.02 9.49
CA ILE A 312 123.00 -71.94 10.60
C ILE A 312 122.96 -73.41 10.14
N ILE A 313 121.99 -73.80 9.32
CA ILE A 313 121.91 -75.15 8.73
C ILE A 313 123.12 -75.39 7.83
N GLU A 314 123.47 -74.45 6.96
CA GLU A 314 124.64 -74.55 6.09
C GLU A 314 125.96 -74.62 6.88
N ASP A 315 126.14 -73.81 7.92
CA ASP A 315 127.32 -73.88 8.81
C ASP A 315 127.38 -75.22 9.58
N ARG A 316 126.24 -75.74 10.04
CA ARG A 316 126.15 -77.06 10.66
C ARG A 316 126.53 -78.19 9.69
N VAL A 317 126.07 -78.13 8.45
CA VAL A 317 126.46 -79.07 7.38
C VAL A 317 127.95 -78.95 7.08
N ARG A 318 128.47 -77.74 6.87
CA ARG A 318 129.93 -77.49 6.67
C ARG A 318 130.77 -78.08 7.80
N LYS A 319 130.34 -77.95 9.06
CA LYS A 319 131.04 -78.52 10.23
C LYS A 319 130.94 -80.04 10.31
N GLU A 320 129.81 -80.62 9.91
CA GLU A 320 129.63 -82.08 9.86
C GLU A 320 130.48 -82.71 8.74
N ASP A 321 130.55 -82.06 7.57
CA ASP A 321 131.37 -82.51 6.45
C ASP A 321 132.86 -82.32 6.71
N LEU A 322 133.26 -81.22 7.37
CA LEU A 322 134.63 -81.04 7.87
C LEU A 322 134.99 -82.14 8.90
N ARG A 323 134.06 -82.54 9.78
CA ARG A 323 134.27 -83.70 10.66
C ARG A 323 134.46 -84.99 9.88
N LYS A 324 133.63 -85.26 8.87
CA LYS A 324 133.77 -86.44 7.99
C LYS A 324 135.09 -86.44 7.21
N GLN A 325 135.65 -85.26 6.88
CA GLN A 325 136.99 -85.14 6.32
C GLN A 325 138.06 -85.51 7.34
N MET A 326 138.06 -84.89 8.53
CA MET A 326 139.00 -85.21 9.61
C MET A 326 138.95 -86.69 10.02
N GLU A 327 137.76 -87.31 10.05
CA GLU A 327 137.58 -88.73 10.38
C GLU A 327 138.12 -89.65 9.27
N ARG A 328 138.08 -89.25 8.00
CA ARG A 328 138.75 -89.96 6.89
C ARG A 328 140.27 -89.83 6.98
N GLU A 329 140.78 -88.62 7.19
CA GLU A 329 142.22 -88.36 7.36
C GLU A 329 142.78 -89.16 8.55
N GLN A 330 142.03 -89.29 9.65
CA GLN A 330 142.41 -90.13 10.79
C GLN A 330 142.44 -91.62 10.44
N LEU A 331 141.45 -92.14 9.70
CA LEU A 331 141.46 -93.52 9.21
C LEU A 331 142.63 -93.79 8.23
N GLU A 332 143.00 -92.82 7.40
CA GLU A 332 144.17 -92.91 6.51
C GLU A 332 145.49 -92.91 7.32
N MET A 333 145.59 -92.10 8.38
CA MET A 333 146.73 -92.08 9.30
C MET A 333 146.86 -93.37 10.13
N ASP A 334 145.74 -93.95 10.57
CA ASP A 334 145.71 -95.25 11.27
C ASP A 334 146.08 -96.40 10.32
N ALA A 335 145.60 -96.36 9.06
CA ALA A 335 146.02 -97.31 8.03
C ALA A 335 147.53 -97.20 7.73
N ALA A 336 148.07 -95.98 7.60
CA ALA A 336 149.51 -95.76 7.48
C ALA A 336 150.30 -96.27 8.70
N THR A 337 149.75 -96.11 9.91
CA THR A 337 150.36 -96.59 11.16
C THR A 337 150.32 -98.11 11.28
N MET A 338 149.25 -98.77 10.81
CA MET A 338 149.16 -100.22 10.63
C MET A 338 150.24 -100.74 9.67
N ILE A 339 150.43 -100.09 8.52
CA ILE A 339 151.48 -100.44 7.54
C ILE A 339 152.89 -100.28 8.16
N GLN A 340 153.16 -99.15 8.84
CA GLN A 340 154.45 -98.92 9.51
C GLN A 340 154.74 -99.96 10.61
N SER A 341 153.73 -100.33 11.41
CA SER A 341 153.90 -101.27 12.52
C SER A 341 154.03 -102.72 12.04
N TRP A 342 153.32 -103.11 10.99
CA TRP A 342 153.50 -104.39 10.29
C TRP A 342 154.93 -104.54 9.73
N TRP A 343 155.46 -103.49 9.08
CA TRP A 343 156.83 -103.48 8.57
C TRP A 343 157.87 -103.59 9.70
N ARG A 344 157.76 -102.75 10.74
CA ARG A 344 158.65 -102.80 11.92
C ARG A 344 158.64 -104.17 12.60
N GLY A 345 157.46 -104.77 12.79
CA GLY A 345 157.31 -106.11 13.35
C GLY A 345 157.88 -107.23 12.47
N THR A 346 157.96 -107.03 11.16
CA THR A 346 158.53 -107.99 10.21
C THR A 346 160.06 -107.99 10.26
N MET A 347 160.71 -106.83 10.41
CA MET A 347 162.17 -106.77 10.58
C MET A 347 162.65 -107.57 11.81
N VAL A 348 161.97 -107.40 12.94
CA VAL A 348 162.31 -108.07 14.22
C VAL A 348 162.25 -109.60 14.10
N ARG A 349 161.32 -110.15 13.31
CA ARG A 349 161.11 -111.60 13.18
C ARG A 349 162.01 -112.29 12.15
N LYS A 350 162.71 -111.56 11.28
CA LYS A 350 163.65 -112.13 10.28
C LYS A 350 165.14 -111.91 10.59
N GLY A 351 165.48 -111.30 11.72
CA GLY A 351 166.85 -111.35 12.26
C GLY A 351 167.91 -110.49 11.58
N LEU A 352 167.51 -109.47 10.80
CA LEU A 352 168.42 -108.49 10.20
C LEU A 352 168.56 -107.27 11.13
N GLY A 353 169.65 -107.23 11.92
CA GLY A 353 169.95 -106.10 12.81
C GLY A 353 170.94 -106.42 13.95
N PRO A 354 171.55 -105.40 14.59
CA PRO A 354 172.78 -105.57 15.36
C PRO A 354 172.58 -105.93 16.85
N TYR A 355 172.06 -107.12 17.17
CA TYR A 355 171.97 -107.59 18.58
C TYR A 355 172.27 -109.09 18.78
N LYS A 356 173.49 -109.42 19.26
CA LYS A 356 173.87 -110.81 19.63
C LYS A 356 174.83 -110.90 20.84
N LYS A 357 174.25 -110.99 22.05
CA LYS A 357 174.73 -111.60 23.33
C LYS A 357 176.22 -111.45 23.76
N SER A 358 176.48 -110.96 24.99
CA SER A 358 177.04 -111.80 26.10
C SER A 358 177.10 -111.15 27.51
N LYS A 359 177.01 -112.02 28.55
CA LYS A 359 177.58 -111.99 29.93
C LYS A 359 177.17 -110.92 31.02
N LYS A 360 177.50 -111.28 32.26
CA LYS A 360 177.26 -110.74 33.65
C LYS A 360 178.58 -110.95 34.46
N PRO A 361 178.78 -110.54 35.76
CA PRO A 361 177.89 -109.97 36.80
C PRO A 361 178.41 -108.58 37.32
N LYS A 362 178.10 -107.97 38.49
CA LYS A 362 177.63 -108.42 39.84
C LYS A 362 177.15 -107.22 40.71
N ALA A 363 176.04 -107.35 41.48
CA ALA A 363 175.56 -106.46 42.59
C ALA A 363 175.33 -104.95 42.28
N LYS A 364 174.52 -104.10 42.96
CA LYS A 364 173.45 -104.09 44.00
C LYS A 364 172.76 -102.68 43.90
N GLU A 365 171.61 -102.26 44.44
CA GLU A 365 170.36 -102.84 45.01
C GLU A 365 169.33 -101.68 45.26
N GLY A 366 168.07 -101.96 45.67
CA GLY A 366 167.12 -100.94 46.18
C GLY A 366 166.05 -100.38 45.19
N LYS A 367 164.87 -99.93 45.66
CA LYS A 367 163.63 -100.76 45.65
C LYS A 367 162.28 -99.99 45.47
N LYS A 368 161.60 -100.21 44.32
CA LYS A 368 160.13 -100.15 44.00
C LYS A 368 159.27 -98.85 44.14
N GLY A 369 158.61 -98.47 43.02
CA GLY A 369 157.22 -97.91 42.94
C GLY A 369 157.04 -96.70 41.98
N LYS A 370 155.90 -96.39 41.34
CA LYS A 370 154.68 -97.14 40.87
C LYS A 370 153.89 -96.21 39.89
N LYS A 371 153.47 -96.69 38.69
CA LYS A 371 152.54 -96.10 37.67
C LYS A 371 152.48 -94.54 37.51
N LYS A 372 152.95 -93.93 36.41
CA LYS A 372 152.25 -93.75 35.10
C LYS A 372 150.78 -93.29 35.19
N LYS A 373 150.31 -92.13 34.70
CA LYS A 373 150.86 -91.06 33.81
C LYS A 373 151.38 -91.50 32.42
N LYS A 374 151.25 -90.69 31.38
CA LYS A 374 150.78 -89.29 31.29
C LYS A 374 149.66 -89.19 30.25
#